data_AF-A0A800AH22-F1
#
_entry.id   AF-A0A800AH22-F1
#
_cell.length_a   1.000
_cell.length_b   1.000
_cell.length_c   1.000
_cell.angle_alpha   90.00
_cell.angle_beta   90.00
_cell.angle_gamma   90.00
#
_symmetry.space_group_name_H-M   'P 1'
#
loop_
_entity.id
_entity.type
_entity.pdbx_description
1 polymer ?
#
loop_
_entity_poly.entity_id
_entity_poly.type
_entity_poly.pdbx_seq_one_letter_code
_entity_poly.pdbx_strand_id
1 'polypeptide(L)'
;MSLCQNILVAWVGMNSLGYCEGGKGNAGTAITLENDYVRYVIGANGYNLSFVDKRTGRDHCVQEPQQAFVILKRDGRDYEPSTCSFAEGKITVEFDQPRFTAVINVEAKGHYFVFEVVSVSDGDVEELVFSSLHIKPSKYVSGMSGVAADDDFAVCLRALNLQVGASVSGTPPLLQAACYPKYGLVGAKVALVGCPAEELRSVLKEVVRQEGLPYSSLGGPWALDAEENRGSYVFASVSEDNVEEWIELAKRAGLAQIHIHGWWRSLGHYEPRQDLFPHGLEGLKAVVDKIHEAGLKAGMHTLTGCISPIDPFATPVPDKRLAKDATFTLAGSVSENDRRIPTLEQPHALDTIWAYASHGNVIQIDDELIQYTLLAEKPPYGFTNCTRGAFGTKTQSHEKGAAVHHLFVRYTSFLPDENSTLVDEVAECIARAFNTCGFDMIYMDGAEGMMGGWHGVAKMRGAIFNKIKRRVLVEASSWGYHSWPFTRASAHGTIHVGVSRGLLTLIVRRWSSIAAALCCQHNWDGGRF
;
A
#
# COMPACT_ATOMS: atom_id res chain seq x y z
N MET A 1 52.99 37.36 24.67
CA MET A 1 53.00 35.89 24.76
C MET A 1 51.80 35.41 23.95
N SER A 2 51.81 35.44 22.62
CA SER A 2 52.57 34.64 21.63
C SER A 2 52.15 33.16 21.55
N LEU A 3 51.86 32.73 20.30
CA LEU A 3 51.69 31.38 19.72
C LEU A 3 50.36 30.67 20.04
N CYS A 4 49.61 30.03 19.12
CA CYS A 4 49.70 29.58 17.72
C CYS A 4 48.24 29.28 17.30
N GLN A 5 47.62 29.73 16.20
CA GLN A 5 47.83 29.53 14.75
C GLN A 5 48.00 28.08 14.23
N ASN A 6 47.00 27.68 13.44
CA ASN A 6 46.97 26.79 12.26
C ASN A 6 47.25 25.28 12.44
N ILE A 7 46.35 24.45 11.88
CA ILE A 7 46.64 23.60 10.71
C ILE A 7 45.33 23.50 9.88
N LEU A 8 45.38 24.13 8.71
CA LEU A 8 44.55 23.90 7.54
C LEU A 8 45.57 23.60 6.43
N VAL A 9 45.58 22.38 5.87
CA VAL A 9 46.37 21.95 4.71
C VAL A 9 45.49 20.93 3.99
N ALA A 10 44.76 21.27 2.93
CA ALA A 10 45.20 21.49 1.55
C ALA A 10 45.85 20.23 0.93
N TRP A 11 45.08 19.49 0.13
CA TRP A 11 45.63 18.82 -1.05
C TRP A 11 44.74 19.13 -2.25
N VAL A 12 45.28 20.04 -3.07
CA VAL A 12 44.88 20.30 -4.44
C VAL A 12 45.42 19.15 -5.27
N GLY A 13 44.53 18.37 -5.88
CA GLY A 13 44.85 17.43 -6.94
C GLY A 13 44.12 17.85 -8.21
N MET A 14 44.84 18.54 -9.09
CA MET A 14 44.48 18.68 -10.50
C MET A 14 44.19 17.29 -11.08
N ASN A 15 43.00 17.09 -11.63
CA ASN A 15 42.82 16.16 -12.72
C ASN A 15 41.91 16.83 -13.74
N SER A 16 42.56 17.25 -14.82
CA SER A 16 42.07 17.34 -16.20
C SER A 16 40.57 17.15 -16.38
N LEU A 17 39.92 18.27 -16.71
CA LEU A 17 38.74 18.33 -17.56
C LEU A 17 38.95 17.46 -18.81
N GLY A 18 38.55 16.20 -18.71
CA GLY A 18 38.17 15.40 -19.85
C GLY A 18 36.76 15.80 -20.24
N TYR A 19 36.63 16.88 -21.00
CA TYR A 19 35.46 17.07 -21.85
C TYR A 19 35.43 15.88 -22.81
N CYS A 20 34.66 14.84 -22.48
CA CYS A 20 34.15 13.94 -23.48
C CYS A 20 32.99 14.68 -24.15
N GLU A 21 33.26 15.29 -25.30
CA GLU A 21 32.23 15.57 -26.29
C GLU A 21 31.58 14.23 -26.67
N GLY A 22 30.53 13.87 -25.92
CA GLY A 22 29.74 12.69 -26.17
C GLY A 22 28.81 12.93 -27.36
N GLY A 23 29.22 12.40 -28.52
CA GLY A 23 28.33 11.82 -29.51
C GLY A 23 27.34 12.74 -30.20
N LYS A 24 27.68 13.12 -31.43
CA LYS A 24 26.68 13.48 -32.46
C LYS A 24 25.57 12.43 -32.47
N GLY A 25 24.34 12.91 -32.28
CA GLY A 25 23.15 12.10 -32.09
C GLY A 25 22.98 10.99 -33.12
N ASN A 26 22.53 9.84 -32.63
CA ASN A 26 22.03 8.77 -33.46
C ASN A 26 20.84 9.32 -34.28
N ALA A 27 20.93 9.28 -35.60
CA ALA A 27 19.95 9.85 -36.52
C ALA A 27 18.68 8.98 -36.63
N GLY A 28 18.07 8.64 -35.49
CA GLY A 28 16.75 8.03 -35.45
C GLY A 28 15.65 9.08 -35.50
N THR A 29 14.48 8.71 -36.02
CA THR A 29 13.30 9.58 -36.06
C THR A 29 12.64 9.62 -34.67
N ALA A 30 12.32 10.82 -34.19
CA ALA A 30 11.56 10.97 -32.95
C ALA A 30 10.19 10.28 -33.04
N ILE A 31 9.76 9.68 -31.94
CA ILE A 31 8.49 8.99 -31.79
C ILE A 31 7.44 10.04 -31.44
N THR A 32 6.36 10.11 -32.22
CA THR A 32 5.23 11.02 -31.96
C THR A 32 3.98 10.21 -31.67
N LEU A 33 3.40 10.41 -30.49
CA LEU A 33 2.15 9.82 -30.03
C LEU A 33 1.10 10.94 -29.93
N GLU A 34 -0.10 10.72 -30.44
CA GLU A 34 -1.18 11.70 -30.38
C GLU A 34 -2.49 11.09 -29.91
N ASN A 35 -3.26 11.88 -29.17
CA ASN A 35 -4.67 11.66 -28.92
C ASN A 35 -5.42 12.99 -29.16
N ASP A 36 -6.66 13.11 -28.70
CA ASP A 36 -7.48 14.31 -28.98
C ASP A 36 -6.90 15.59 -28.33
N TYR A 37 -6.29 15.47 -27.14
CA TYR A 37 -5.79 16.62 -26.37
C TYR A 37 -4.29 16.83 -26.47
N VAL A 38 -3.50 15.77 -26.67
CA VAL A 38 -2.05 15.81 -26.50
C VAL A 38 -1.31 15.30 -27.72
N ARG A 39 -0.19 15.97 -28.03
CA ARG A 39 0.92 15.42 -28.80
C ARG A 39 2.11 15.20 -27.88
N TYR A 40 2.52 13.95 -27.71
CA TYR A 40 3.68 13.54 -26.91
C TYR A 40 4.81 13.07 -27.83
N VAL A 41 6.00 13.64 -27.65
CA VAL A 41 7.17 13.34 -28.48
C VAL A 41 8.31 12.80 -27.62
N ILE A 42 8.84 11.64 -28.00
CA ILE A 42 10.00 10.99 -27.39
C ILE A 42 11.13 10.94 -28.44
N GLY A 43 12.32 11.39 -28.09
CA GLY A 43 13.48 11.38 -28.97
C GLY A 43 13.96 9.97 -29.30
N ALA A 44 14.70 9.83 -30.40
CA ALA A 44 15.33 8.56 -30.75
C ALA A 44 16.43 8.11 -29.76
N ASN A 45 16.84 8.99 -28.86
CA ASN A 45 17.70 8.71 -27.70
C ASN A 45 16.90 8.33 -26.44
N GLY A 46 15.56 8.26 -26.52
CA GLY A 46 14.68 7.89 -25.40
C GLY A 46 14.35 9.00 -24.40
N TYR A 47 14.73 10.25 -24.68
CA TYR A 47 14.35 11.39 -23.82
C TYR A 47 13.03 12.02 -24.25
N ASN A 48 12.27 12.50 -23.28
CA ASN A 48 11.03 13.22 -23.53
C ASN A 48 11.34 14.59 -24.15
N LEU A 49 10.83 14.84 -25.36
CA LEU A 49 11.08 16.08 -26.10
C LEU A 49 9.97 17.10 -25.93
N SER A 50 8.70 16.68 -25.89
CA SER A 50 7.57 17.61 -25.66
C SER A 50 6.30 16.88 -25.28
N PHE A 51 5.44 17.53 -24.50
CA PHE A 51 4.10 17.06 -24.12
C PHE A 51 3.13 18.24 -24.33
N VAL A 52 2.63 18.35 -25.56
CA VAL A 52 1.96 19.55 -26.08
C VAL A 52 0.45 19.44 -25.94
N ASP A 53 -0.17 20.43 -25.30
CA ASP A 53 -1.62 20.67 -25.38
C ASP A 53 -1.98 21.11 -26.80
N LYS A 54 -2.72 20.29 -27.54
CA LYS A 54 -3.11 20.53 -28.93
C LYS A 54 -4.06 21.72 -29.09
N ARG A 55 -4.80 22.10 -28.05
CA ARG A 55 -5.70 23.26 -28.07
C ARG A 55 -4.93 24.58 -28.09
N THR A 56 -3.87 24.67 -27.30
CA THR A 56 -3.12 25.93 -27.10
C THR A 56 -1.76 25.96 -27.80
N GLY A 57 -1.25 24.79 -28.20
CA GLY A 57 0.11 24.62 -28.68
C GLY A 57 1.17 24.72 -27.59
N ARG A 58 0.76 24.81 -26.31
CA ARG A 58 1.68 24.93 -25.18
C ARG A 58 2.33 23.60 -24.86
N ASP A 59 3.66 23.59 -24.78
CA ASP A 59 4.41 22.42 -24.30
C ASP A 59 4.49 22.42 -22.77
N HIS A 60 4.00 21.35 -22.16
CA HIS A 60 4.01 21.13 -20.71
C HIS A 60 5.18 20.26 -20.24
N CYS A 61 6.00 19.69 -21.14
CA CYS A 61 7.20 18.95 -20.76
C CYS A 61 8.26 19.92 -20.21
N VAL A 62 8.90 19.52 -19.10
CA VAL A 62 10.11 20.20 -18.61
C VAL A 62 11.28 19.79 -19.51
N GLN A 63 12.06 20.78 -19.92
CA GLN A 63 13.18 20.59 -20.85
C GLN A 63 14.52 20.47 -20.13
N GLU A 64 14.63 20.98 -18.89
CA GLU A 64 15.89 21.01 -18.12
C GLU A 64 15.62 20.73 -16.62
N PRO A 65 16.20 19.65 -16.04
CA PRO A 65 16.88 18.58 -16.76
C PRO A 65 15.88 17.81 -17.63
N GLN A 66 16.32 17.38 -18.81
CA GLN A 66 15.51 16.53 -19.67
C GLN A 66 15.35 15.14 -19.04
N GLN A 67 14.13 14.60 -19.09
CA GLN A 67 13.81 13.32 -18.47
C GLN A 67 13.79 12.19 -19.50
N ALA A 68 14.53 11.10 -19.26
CA ALA A 68 14.41 9.86 -20.02
C ALA A 68 13.01 9.24 -19.81
N PHE A 69 12.40 8.72 -20.87
CA PHE A 69 11.07 8.07 -20.83
C PHE A 69 11.10 6.75 -20.05
N VAL A 70 12.14 5.95 -20.27
CA VAL A 70 12.39 4.67 -19.59
C VAL A 70 13.74 4.75 -18.87
N ILE A 71 13.82 4.23 -17.65
CA ILE A 71 15.04 4.17 -16.85
C ILE A 71 15.20 2.73 -16.35
N LEU A 72 16.39 2.17 -16.52
CA LEU A 72 16.77 0.87 -15.97
C LEU A 72 17.55 1.07 -14.69
N LYS A 73 17.15 0.40 -13.61
CA LYS A 73 17.96 0.33 -12.39
C LYS A 73 18.62 -1.03 -12.24
N ARG A 74 19.94 -1.01 -12.03
CA ARG A 74 20.77 -2.19 -11.81
C ARG A 74 21.96 -1.84 -10.92
N ASP A 75 22.33 -2.74 -10.02
CA ASP A 75 23.46 -2.57 -9.09
C ASP A 75 23.38 -1.23 -8.30
N GLY A 76 22.16 -0.85 -7.92
CA GLY A 76 21.87 0.41 -7.24
C GLY A 76 22.06 1.69 -8.06
N ARG A 77 22.25 1.59 -9.38
CA ARG A 77 22.45 2.73 -10.30
C ARG A 77 21.35 2.80 -11.35
N ASP A 78 21.02 4.03 -11.73
CA ASP A 78 20.08 4.31 -12.81
C ASP A 78 20.86 4.45 -14.12
N TYR A 79 20.31 3.82 -15.18
CA TYR A 79 20.83 3.81 -16.53
C TYR A 79 19.79 4.40 -17.48
N GLU A 80 20.24 5.28 -18.36
CA GLU A 80 19.42 5.95 -19.36
C GLU A 80 19.52 5.23 -20.71
N PRO A 81 18.48 5.33 -21.56
CA PRO A 81 18.44 4.63 -22.83
C PRO A 81 19.46 5.20 -23.82
N SER A 82 20.03 4.34 -24.65
CA SER A 82 20.90 4.73 -25.77
C SER A 82 20.07 5.00 -27.03
N THR A 83 19.07 4.16 -27.29
CA THR A 83 18.20 4.27 -28.47
C THR A 83 16.74 3.96 -28.14
N CYS A 84 15.85 4.58 -28.90
CA CYS A 84 14.43 4.28 -28.93
C CYS A 84 13.95 4.25 -30.38
N SER A 85 13.17 3.22 -30.73
CA SER A 85 12.52 3.10 -32.03
C SER A 85 11.04 2.75 -31.85
N PHE A 86 10.22 3.12 -32.84
CA PHE A 86 8.78 2.85 -32.81
C PHE A 86 8.34 2.15 -34.08
N ALA A 87 7.74 0.98 -33.94
CA ALA A 87 7.18 0.20 -35.02
C ALA A 87 5.99 -0.63 -34.50
N GLU A 88 4.94 -0.75 -35.32
CA GLU A 88 3.80 -1.62 -35.02
C GLU A 88 3.16 -1.40 -33.63
N GLY A 89 3.07 -0.13 -33.21
CA GLY A 89 2.51 0.24 -31.90
C GLY A 89 3.43 -0.03 -30.70
N LYS A 90 4.70 -0.39 -30.93
CA LYS A 90 5.65 -0.73 -29.86
C LYS A 90 6.85 0.20 -29.88
N ILE A 91 7.25 0.67 -28.70
CA ILE A 91 8.51 1.36 -28.46
C ILE A 91 9.53 0.33 -28.01
N THR A 92 10.59 0.14 -28.80
CA THR A 92 11.76 -0.65 -28.39
C THR A 92 12.81 0.29 -27.84
N VAL A 93 13.21 0.05 -26.59
CA VAL A 93 14.19 0.84 -25.84
C VAL A 93 15.43 -0.02 -25.63
N GLU A 94 16.59 0.48 -26.04
CA GLU A 94 17.87 -0.19 -25.86
C GLU A 94 18.76 0.59 -24.89
N PHE A 95 19.57 -0.15 -24.14
CA PHE A 95 20.60 0.33 -23.25
C PHE A 95 21.90 -0.35 -23.67
N ASP A 96 22.99 0.40 -23.86
CA ASP A 96 24.26 -0.17 -24.33
C ASP A 96 25.13 -0.70 -23.18
N GLN A 97 25.06 -0.04 -22.03
CA GLN A 97 25.90 -0.30 -20.86
C GLN A 97 25.09 -0.07 -19.57
N PRO A 98 24.47 -1.12 -18.99
CA PRO A 98 24.50 -2.52 -19.41
C PRO A 98 23.67 -2.76 -20.67
N ARG A 99 24.02 -3.80 -21.44
CA ARG A 99 23.17 -4.26 -22.55
C ARG A 99 21.84 -4.77 -22.02
N PHE A 100 20.78 -4.08 -22.40
CA PHE A 100 19.40 -4.44 -22.02
C PHE A 100 18.43 -3.88 -23.07
N THR A 101 17.32 -4.58 -23.27
CA THR A 101 16.24 -4.14 -24.16
C THR A 101 14.91 -4.30 -23.46
N ALA A 102 14.08 -3.26 -23.52
CA ALA A 102 12.68 -3.31 -23.12
C ALA A 102 11.79 -2.96 -24.31
N VAL A 103 10.65 -3.63 -24.44
CA VAL A 103 9.64 -3.34 -25.45
C VAL A 103 8.35 -2.95 -24.74
N ILE A 104 7.87 -1.76 -25.06
CA ILE A 104 6.67 -1.15 -24.48
C ILE A 104 5.60 -1.05 -25.57
N ASN A 105 4.49 -1.75 -25.40
CA ASN A 105 3.31 -1.57 -26.26
C ASN A 105 2.62 -0.24 -25.90
N VAL A 106 2.17 0.47 -26.93
CA VAL A 106 1.48 1.77 -26.81
C VAL A 106 0.11 1.68 -27.46
N GLU A 107 -0.93 1.95 -26.69
CA GLU A 107 -2.26 2.23 -27.23
C GLU A 107 -2.61 3.70 -27.02
N ALA A 108 -2.78 4.45 -28.11
CA ALA A 108 -3.36 5.78 -28.07
C ALA A 108 -4.90 5.67 -28.07
N LYS A 109 -5.51 5.96 -26.93
CA LYS A 109 -6.97 6.08 -26.79
C LYS A 109 -7.38 7.53 -27.11
N GLY A 110 -8.69 7.81 -27.16
CA GLY A 110 -9.19 9.16 -27.48
C GLY A 110 -8.62 10.25 -26.56
N HIS A 111 -8.56 10.00 -25.24
CA HIS A 111 -8.17 11.02 -24.24
C HIS A 111 -6.94 10.67 -23.40
N TYR A 112 -6.33 9.50 -23.60
CA TYR A 112 -5.17 9.05 -22.82
C TYR A 112 -4.31 8.05 -23.60
N PHE A 113 -3.09 7.80 -23.13
CA PHE A 113 -2.21 6.76 -23.64
C PHE A 113 -2.14 5.61 -22.64
N VAL A 114 -1.96 4.40 -23.14
CA VAL A 114 -1.69 3.21 -22.33
C VAL A 114 -0.33 2.65 -22.74
N PHE A 115 0.52 2.42 -21.75
CA PHE A 115 1.83 1.79 -21.92
C PHE A 115 1.86 0.46 -21.19
N GLU A 116 2.34 -0.59 -21.86
CA GLU A 116 2.47 -1.93 -21.30
C GLU A 116 3.85 -2.51 -21.59
N VAL A 117 4.55 -3.02 -20.57
CA VAL A 117 5.80 -3.77 -20.75
C VAL A 117 5.47 -5.14 -21.35
N VAL A 118 5.81 -5.38 -22.62
CA VAL A 118 5.48 -6.65 -23.32
C VAL A 118 6.67 -7.60 -23.43
N SER A 119 7.90 -7.11 -23.35
CA SER A 119 9.08 -7.95 -23.23
C SER A 119 10.26 -7.20 -22.64
N VAL A 120 11.13 -7.92 -21.94
CA VAL A 120 12.44 -7.46 -21.49
C VAL A 120 13.47 -8.52 -21.86
N SER A 121 14.69 -8.13 -22.20
CA SER A 121 15.81 -9.06 -22.36
C SER A 121 16.27 -9.60 -21.00
N ASP A 122 16.99 -10.72 -21.01
CA ASP A 122 17.58 -11.26 -19.79
C ASP A 122 18.60 -10.29 -19.16
N GLY A 123 18.60 -10.24 -17.83
CA GLY A 123 19.55 -9.43 -17.06
C GLY A 123 19.09 -9.22 -15.61
N ASP A 124 20.03 -8.85 -14.75
CA ASP A 124 19.73 -8.47 -13.37
C ASP A 124 19.09 -7.06 -13.37
N VAL A 125 17.77 -7.03 -13.42
CA VAL A 125 16.98 -5.79 -13.28
C VAL A 125 16.59 -5.65 -11.82
N GLU A 126 16.79 -4.48 -11.20
CA GLU A 126 16.23 -4.19 -9.87
C GLU A 126 14.87 -3.50 -9.99
N GLU A 127 14.79 -2.56 -10.92
CA GLU A 127 13.60 -1.76 -11.22
C GLU A 127 13.65 -1.32 -12.69
N LEU A 128 12.50 -1.31 -13.35
CA LEU A 128 12.33 -0.71 -14.67
C LEU A 128 11.25 0.37 -14.57
N VAL A 129 11.66 1.63 -14.66
CA VAL A 129 10.73 2.76 -14.86
C VAL A 129 10.39 2.77 -16.34
N PHE A 130 9.14 2.48 -16.70
CA PHE A 130 8.71 2.34 -18.10
C PHE A 130 7.81 3.49 -18.58
N SER A 131 7.56 4.47 -17.69
CA SER A 131 7.00 5.77 -18.03
C SER A 131 7.45 6.77 -16.98
N SER A 132 8.34 7.68 -17.36
CA SER A 132 8.83 8.79 -16.53
C SER A 132 8.62 10.09 -17.30
N LEU A 133 7.91 11.06 -16.71
CA LEU A 133 7.61 12.34 -17.37
C LEU A 133 7.65 13.50 -16.37
N HIS A 134 8.46 14.51 -16.68
CA HIS A 134 8.57 15.73 -15.91
C HIS A 134 7.72 16.83 -16.54
N ILE A 135 6.79 17.41 -15.77
CA ILE A 135 5.76 18.32 -16.30
C ILE A 135 5.76 19.66 -15.58
N LYS A 136 5.30 20.71 -16.26
CA LYS A 136 5.21 22.09 -15.75
C LYS A 136 4.01 22.36 -14.81
N PRO A 137 2.78 21.86 -15.07
CA PRO A 137 1.63 22.10 -14.19
C PRO A 137 1.87 21.61 -12.75
N SER A 138 1.84 22.53 -11.78
CA SER A 138 2.34 22.25 -10.43
C SER A 138 1.50 22.84 -9.29
N LYS A 139 0.37 23.49 -9.60
CA LYS A 139 -0.50 24.12 -8.60
C LYS A 139 -1.23 23.08 -7.75
N TYR A 140 -1.69 21.99 -8.37
CA TYR A 140 -2.41 20.91 -7.72
C TYR A 140 -1.68 19.60 -7.99
N VAL A 141 -1.01 19.06 -6.98
CA VAL A 141 -0.22 17.82 -7.09
C VAL A 141 -0.70 16.82 -6.04
N SER A 142 -0.97 15.59 -6.46
CA SER A 142 -1.39 14.51 -5.56
C SER A 142 -0.73 13.20 -5.95
N GLY A 143 0.13 12.71 -5.06
CA GLY A 143 0.73 11.37 -5.18
C GLY A 143 -0.28 10.24 -5.01
N MET A 144 -1.49 10.50 -4.49
CA MET A 144 -2.53 9.48 -4.35
C MET A 144 -3.34 9.31 -5.63
N SER A 145 -3.84 10.40 -6.23
CA SER A 145 -4.54 10.30 -7.52
C SER A 145 -3.59 10.10 -8.69
N GLY A 146 -2.32 10.51 -8.55
CA GLY A 146 -1.35 10.54 -9.63
C GLY A 146 -1.44 11.79 -10.50
N VAL A 147 -2.09 12.85 -10.00
CA VAL A 147 -2.36 14.10 -10.74
C VAL A 147 -1.30 15.15 -10.46
N ALA A 148 -0.93 15.88 -11.50
CA ALA A 148 -0.28 17.17 -11.43
C ALA A 148 -0.95 18.14 -12.41
N ALA A 149 -1.44 19.27 -11.92
CA ALA A 149 -2.29 20.18 -12.69
C ALA A 149 -2.07 21.65 -12.30
N ASP A 150 -2.54 22.54 -13.15
CA ASP A 150 -2.81 23.93 -12.85
C ASP A 150 -4.27 24.28 -13.20
N ASP A 151 -4.60 25.56 -13.32
CA ASP A 151 -5.97 25.98 -13.64
C ASP A 151 -6.36 25.72 -15.10
N ASP A 152 -5.40 25.43 -16.00
CA ASP A 152 -5.62 25.29 -17.44
C ASP A 152 -5.41 23.85 -17.91
N PHE A 153 -4.37 23.17 -17.43
CA PHE A 153 -4.00 21.83 -17.91
C PHE A 153 -3.68 20.86 -16.78
N ALA A 154 -4.02 19.59 -17.00
CA ALA A 154 -3.78 18.50 -16.06
C ALA A 154 -3.08 17.32 -16.72
N VAL A 155 -2.14 16.73 -15.99
CA VAL A 155 -1.48 15.47 -16.33
C VAL A 155 -1.75 14.47 -15.21
N CYS A 156 -2.08 13.24 -15.56
CA CYS A 156 -2.25 12.17 -14.58
C CYS A 156 -1.62 10.88 -15.05
N LEU A 157 -0.89 10.22 -14.16
CA LEU A 157 -0.38 8.87 -14.36
C LEU A 157 -1.19 7.92 -13.49
N ARG A 158 -1.71 6.82 -14.05
CA ARG A 158 -2.51 5.79 -13.37
C ARG A 158 -2.00 4.38 -13.65
N ALA A 159 -1.46 3.69 -12.64
CA ALA A 159 -1.22 2.26 -12.72
C ALA A 159 -2.53 1.51 -13.01
N LEU A 160 -2.45 0.54 -13.92
CA LEU A 160 -3.56 -0.29 -14.36
C LEU A 160 -3.54 -1.70 -13.76
N ASN A 161 -2.46 -2.06 -13.06
CA ASN A 161 -2.35 -3.31 -12.31
C ASN A 161 -1.37 -3.19 -11.14
N LEU A 162 -1.34 -4.22 -10.28
CA LEU A 162 -0.52 -4.24 -9.07
C LEU A 162 0.98 -4.43 -9.33
N GLN A 163 1.41 -4.75 -10.56
CA GLN A 163 2.84 -4.86 -10.90
C GLN A 163 3.54 -3.50 -10.87
N VAL A 164 2.77 -2.41 -10.94
CA VAL A 164 3.27 -1.04 -11.09
C VAL A 164 3.28 -0.31 -9.76
N GLY A 165 4.47 0.08 -9.31
CA GLY A 165 4.64 1.16 -8.33
C GLY A 165 4.64 2.49 -9.06
N ALA A 166 3.84 3.46 -8.59
CA ALA A 166 3.77 4.76 -9.21
C ALA A 166 3.99 5.88 -8.18
N SER A 167 4.59 6.97 -8.63
CA SER A 167 4.90 8.12 -7.80
C SER A 167 4.65 9.44 -8.54
N VAL A 168 4.31 10.46 -7.77
CA VAL A 168 4.31 11.87 -8.22
C VAL A 168 5.07 12.65 -7.17
N SER A 169 6.18 13.27 -7.56
CA SER A 169 7.10 13.92 -6.62
C SER A 169 7.81 15.12 -7.25
N GLY A 170 8.53 15.91 -6.45
CA GLY A 170 9.34 17.01 -6.95
C GLY A 170 8.57 18.29 -7.29
N THR A 171 9.32 19.34 -7.63
CA THR A 171 8.79 20.61 -8.13
C THR A 171 9.79 21.18 -9.15
N PRO A 172 9.46 21.24 -10.46
CA PRO A 172 8.22 20.77 -11.09
C PRO A 172 7.94 19.27 -10.89
N PRO A 173 6.69 18.80 -11.03
CA PRO A 173 6.33 17.40 -10.72
C PRO A 173 6.88 16.40 -11.73
N LEU A 174 7.46 15.32 -11.20
CA LEU A 174 7.91 14.13 -11.90
C LEU A 174 6.92 12.98 -11.63
N LEU A 175 6.33 12.45 -12.70
CA LEU A 175 5.39 11.33 -12.65
C LEU A 175 6.12 10.08 -13.15
N GLN A 176 6.17 9.02 -12.33
CA GLN A 176 6.88 7.78 -12.68
C GLN A 176 6.00 6.55 -12.45
N ALA A 177 6.11 5.59 -13.35
CA ALA A 177 5.60 4.24 -13.20
C ALA A 177 6.75 3.25 -13.38
N ALA A 178 6.94 2.42 -12.36
CA ALA A 178 8.01 1.45 -12.26
C ALA A 178 7.45 0.05 -12.00
N CYS A 179 8.12 -0.95 -12.55
CA CYS A 179 7.87 -2.36 -12.25
C CYS A 179 9.13 -3.02 -11.68
N TYR A 180 8.92 -4.10 -10.94
CA TYR A 180 9.96 -4.77 -10.17
C TYR A 180 9.93 -6.27 -10.48
N PRO A 181 11.08 -6.96 -10.58
CA PRO A 181 11.11 -8.40 -10.86
C PRO A 181 10.27 -9.20 -9.88
N LYS A 182 10.31 -8.85 -8.58
CA LYS A 182 9.53 -9.51 -7.53
C LYS A 182 8.01 -9.44 -7.71
N TYR A 183 7.50 -8.49 -8.50
CA TYR A 183 6.07 -8.35 -8.81
C TYR A 183 5.77 -8.62 -10.30
N GLY A 184 6.78 -9.03 -11.07
CA GLY A 184 6.72 -9.23 -12.51
C GLY A 184 6.95 -7.94 -13.29
N LEU A 185 7.83 -8.02 -14.30
CA LEU A 185 8.12 -6.92 -15.24
C LEU A 185 7.14 -6.91 -16.42
N VAL A 186 7.01 -8.04 -17.11
CA VAL A 186 6.11 -8.20 -18.27
C VAL A 186 4.65 -8.17 -17.80
N GLY A 187 3.81 -7.44 -18.54
CA GLY A 187 2.41 -7.16 -18.21
C GLY A 187 2.20 -5.89 -17.38
N ALA A 188 3.26 -5.26 -16.85
CA ALA A 188 3.14 -4.01 -16.12
C ALA A 188 2.55 -2.91 -17.00
N LYS A 189 1.47 -2.27 -16.54
CA LYS A 189 0.60 -1.42 -17.39
C LYS A 189 0.21 -0.11 -16.70
N VAL A 190 0.28 1.01 -17.43
CA VAL A 190 -0.05 2.35 -16.92
C VAL A 190 -0.84 3.16 -17.97
N ALA A 191 -1.74 4.03 -17.51
CA ALA A 191 -2.38 5.06 -18.30
C ALA A 191 -1.75 6.43 -18.02
N LEU A 192 -1.41 7.18 -19.08
CA LEU A 192 -0.96 8.56 -19.02
C LEU A 192 -2.03 9.47 -19.67
N VAL A 193 -2.60 10.33 -18.84
CA VAL A 193 -3.61 11.32 -19.22
C VAL A 193 -2.95 12.68 -19.35
N GLY A 194 -3.30 13.42 -20.40
CA GLY A 194 -3.11 14.86 -20.47
C GLY A 194 -4.34 15.49 -21.11
N CYS A 195 -4.93 16.49 -20.46
CA CYS A 195 -6.17 17.11 -20.92
C CYS A 195 -6.35 18.51 -20.30
N PRO A 196 -7.29 19.32 -20.81
CA PRO A 196 -7.76 20.52 -20.10
C PRO A 196 -8.15 20.19 -18.65
N ALA A 197 -7.83 21.09 -17.72
CA ALA A 197 -8.01 20.83 -16.29
C ALA A 197 -9.48 20.51 -15.93
N GLU A 198 -10.43 21.14 -16.62
CA GLU A 198 -11.88 20.91 -16.44
C GLU A 198 -12.35 19.51 -16.86
N GLU A 199 -11.66 18.88 -17.82
CA GLU A 199 -12.00 17.55 -18.33
C GLU A 199 -11.42 16.40 -17.49
N LEU A 200 -10.45 16.69 -16.61
CA LEU A 200 -9.67 15.68 -15.89
C LEU A 200 -10.53 14.62 -15.21
N ARG A 201 -11.60 15.04 -14.50
CA ARG A 201 -12.46 14.09 -13.78
C ARG A 201 -13.22 13.17 -14.74
N SER A 202 -13.68 13.71 -15.88
CA SER A 202 -14.39 12.92 -16.91
C SER A 202 -13.46 11.88 -17.52
N VAL A 203 -12.23 12.28 -17.90
CA VAL A 203 -11.22 11.37 -18.45
C VAL A 203 -10.77 10.32 -17.43
N LEU A 204 -10.61 10.67 -16.16
CA LEU A 204 -10.27 9.67 -15.12
C LEU A 204 -11.39 8.65 -14.89
N LYS A 205 -12.67 9.04 -15.00
CA LYS A 205 -13.80 8.09 -14.99
C LYS A 205 -13.75 7.16 -16.19
N GLU A 206 -13.33 7.66 -17.35
CA GLU A 206 -13.14 6.87 -18.56
C GLU A 206 -12.04 5.83 -18.37
N VAL A 207 -10.82 6.25 -17.97
CA VAL A 207 -9.67 5.37 -17.72
C VAL A 207 -10.06 4.24 -16.77
N VAL A 208 -10.66 4.58 -15.61
CA VAL A 208 -11.03 3.57 -14.61
C VAL A 208 -12.02 2.54 -15.16
N ARG A 209 -13.00 2.96 -15.97
CA ARG A 209 -14.00 2.05 -16.54
C ARG A 209 -13.47 1.23 -17.70
N GLN A 210 -12.79 1.86 -18.66
CA GLN A 210 -12.32 1.19 -19.88
C GLN A 210 -11.15 0.25 -19.60
N GLU A 211 -10.27 0.59 -18.65
CA GLU A 211 -9.14 -0.26 -18.26
C GLU A 211 -9.50 -1.26 -17.15
N GLY A 212 -10.77 -1.29 -16.70
CA GLY A 212 -11.26 -2.31 -15.77
C GLY A 212 -10.67 -2.23 -14.36
N LEU A 213 -10.28 -1.04 -13.90
CA LEU A 213 -9.78 -0.85 -12.55
C LEU A 213 -10.91 -1.07 -11.52
N PRO A 214 -10.62 -1.65 -10.34
CA PRO A 214 -11.60 -1.72 -9.26
C PRO A 214 -11.97 -0.31 -8.79
N TYR A 215 -13.26 0.00 -8.72
CA TYR A 215 -13.71 1.34 -8.32
C TYR A 215 -15.04 1.31 -7.56
N SER A 216 -15.24 2.34 -6.75
CA SER A 216 -16.53 2.64 -6.13
C SER A 216 -17.11 3.89 -6.76
N SER A 217 -18.43 3.93 -6.97
CA SER A 217 -19.14 5.17 -7.32
C SER A 217 -19.15 6.20 -6.18
N LEU A 218 -18.57 5.86 -5.02
CA LEU A 218 -18.29 6.74 -3.89
C LEU A 218 -16.80 7.09 -3.76
N GLY A 219 -15.96 6.62 -4.67
CA GLY A 219 -14.50 6.77 -4.61
C GLY A 219 -13.90 7.49 -5.81
N GLY A 220 -12.59 7.72 -5.74
CA GLY A 220 -11.77 8.24 -6.83
C GLY A 220 -12.39 9.44 -7.56
N PRO A 221 -12.52 9.40 -8.90
CA PRO A 221 -13.01 10.54 -9.66
C PRO A 221 -14.52 10.79 -9.49
N TRP A 222 -15.28 9.86 -8.88
CA TRP A 222 -16.71 10.03 -8.54
C TRP A 222 -16.94 10.63 -7.15
N ALA A 223 -15.94 10.64 -6.27
CA ALA A 223 -16.16 10.94 -4.86
C ALA A 223 -16.77 12.33 -4.59
N LEU A 224 -16.47 13.33 -5.42
CA LEU A 224 -17.04 14.68 -5.31
C LEU A 224 -18.51 14.78 -5.73
N ASP A 225 -19.00 13.84 -6.55
CA ASP A 225 -20.39 13.81 -7.03
C ASP A 225 -21.30 13.05 -6.05
N ALA A 226 -20.72 12.27 -5.14
CA ALA A 226 -21.45 11.47 -4.17
C ALA A 226 -21.81 12.29 -2.93
N GLU A 227 -23.09 12.64 -2.78
CA GLU A 227 -23.60 13.35 -1.60
C GLU A 227 -23.34 12.56 -0.31
N GLU A 228 -23.35 11.23 -0.37
CA GLU A 228 -23.10 10.36 0.78
C GLU A 228 -21.70 10.60 1.39
N ASN A 229 -20.75 11.05 0.58
CA ASN A 229 -19.41 11.44 1.05
C ASN A 229 -19.38 12.78 1.81
N ARG A 230 -20.52 13.44 2.02
CA ARG A 230 -20.64 14.61 2.91
C ARG A 230 -21.13 14.24 4.31
N GLY A 231 -21.58 12.99 4.49
CA GLY A 231 -22.06 12.49 5.78
C GLY A 231 -20.95 12.31 6.82
N SER A 232 -21.27 12.63 8.06
CA SER A 232 -20.47 12.32 9.25
C SER A 232 -20.90 10.97 9.85
N TYR A 233 -19.94 10.27 10.45
CA TYR A 233 -20.17 8.99 11.13
C TYR A 233 -19.58 8.99 12.54
N VAL A 234 -20.10 8.13 13.41
CA VAL A 234 -19.60 7.92 14.79
C VAL A 234 -19.07 6.50 14.95
N PHE A 235 -17.91 6.37 15.58
CA PHE A 235 -17.40 5.06 16.03
C PHE A 235 -18.19 4.63 17.26
N ALA A 236 -18.79 3.45 17.19
CA ALA A 236 -19.69 2.94 18.23
C ALA A 236 -19.45 1.45 18.49
N SER A 237 -19.50 1.07 19.77
CA SER A 237 -19.61 -0.33 20.20
C SER A 237 -21.10 -0.68 20.26
N VAL A 238 -21.63 -1.16 19.15
CA VAL A 238 -23.05 -1.50 18.98
C VAL A 238 -23.27 -2.98 19.29
N SER A 239 -24.39 -3.31 19.94
CA SER A 239 -24.87 -4.66 20.23
C SER A 239 -26.35 -4.78 19.87
N GLU A 240 -26.88 -6.00 19.94
CA GLU A 240 -28.33 -6.26 19.81
C GLU A 240 -29.17 -5.51 20.86
N ASP A 241 -28.59 -5.22 22.04
CA ASP A 241 -29.27 -4.61 23.18
C ASP A 241 -29.24 -3.07 23.18
N ASN A 242 -28.30 -2.43 22.47
CA ASN A 242 -28.06 -0.99 22.58
C ASN A 242 -28.20 -0.20 21.26
N VAL A 243 -28.55 -0.87 20.16
CA VAL A 243 -28.62 -0.25 18.82
C VAL A 243 -29.62 0.91 18.76
N GLU A 244 -30.75 0.81 19.45
CA GLU A 244 -31.77 1.86 19.51
C GLU A 244 -31.24 3.15 20.14
N GLU A 245 -30.41 3.06 21.18
CA GLU A 245 -29.78 4.23 21.83
C GLU A 245 -28.79 4.91 20.89
N TRP A 246 -28.00 4.13 20.16
CA TRP A 246 -27.09 4.65 19.14
C TRP A 246 -27.81 5.32 17.98
N ILE A 247 -28.93 4.76 17.54
CA ILE A 247 -29.80 5.38 16.52
C ILE A 247 -30.35 6.72 17.01
N GLU A 248 -30.85 6.78 18.24
CA GLU A 248 -31.37 8.02 18.82
C GLU A 248 -30.27 9.09 18.95
N LEU A 249 -29.08 8.69 19.41
CA LEU A 249 -27.92 9.58 19.49
C LEU A 249 -27.50 10.10 18.11
N ALA A 250 -27.39 9.22 17.11
CA ALA A 250 -27.00 9.59 15.76
C ALA A 250 -27.97 10.60 15.14
N LYS A 251 -29.29 10.39 15.31
CA LYS A 251 -30.32 11.32 14.85
C LYS A 251 -30.22 12.68 15.55
N ARG A 252 -30.06 12.70 16.87
CA ARG A 252 -29.88 13.95 17.63
C ARG A 252 -28.63 14.73 17.23
N ALA A 253 -27.56 14.02 16.88
CA ALA A 253 -26.30 14.60 16.43
C ALA A 253 -26.26 14.96 14.93
N GLY A 254 -27.31 14.65 14.16
CA GLY A 254 -27.33 14.87 12.71
C GLY A 254 -26.32 14.01 11.95
N LEU A 255 -25.96 12.84 12.47
CA LEU A 255 -25.04 11.92 11.82
C LEU A 255 -25.78 11.10 10.75
N ALA A 256 -25.09 10.83 9.64
CA ALA A 256 -25.64 10.01 8.55
C ALA A 256 -25.42 8.51 8.79
N GLN A 257 -24.46 8.15 9.65
CA GLN A 257 -23.97 6.78 9.76
C GLN A 257 -23.48 6.43 11.16
N ILE A 258 -23.70 5.17 11.54
CA ILE A 258 -23.11 4.54 12.73
C ILE A 258 -22.02 3.57 12.24
N HIS A 259 -20.78 3.76 12.69
CA HIS A 259 -19.62 2.93 12.35
C HIS A 259 -19.33 1.94 13.47
N ILE A 260 -19.66 0.68 13.26
CA ILE A 260 -19.59 -0.38 14.27
C ILE A 260 -18.13 -0.82 14.41
N HIS A 261 -17.57 -0.67 15.61
CA HIS A 261 -16.21 -1.05 15.97
C HIS A 261 -16.18 -2.16 17.02
N GLY A 262 -15.13 -2.98 16.98
CA GLY A 262 -14.89 -4.05 17.95
C GLY A 262 -15.94 -5.15 17.94
N TRP A 263 -16.64 -5.35 16.82
CA TRP A 263 -17.74 -6.29 16.69
C TRP A 263 -17.29 -7.76 16.52
N TRP A 264 -16.02 -7.99 16.19
CA TRP A 264 -15.45 -9.30 15.90
C TRP A 264 -14.87 -9.98 17.15
N ARG A 265 -14.97 -11.30 17.20
CA ARG A 265 -14.35 -12.17 18.20
C ARG A 265 -12.84 -12.29 17.98
N SER A 266 -12.43 -12.47 16.74
CA SER A 266 -11.04 -12.57 16.31
C SER A 266 -10.83 -11.80 15.01
N LEU A 267 -9.62 -11.28 14.84
CA LEU A 267 -9.16 -10.76 13.55
C LEU A 267 -8.68 -11.95 12.72
N GLY A 268 -9.10 -12.05 11.46
CA GLY A 268 -8.86 -13.19 10.59
C GLY A 268 -10.19 -13.78 10.10
N HIS A 269 -10.87 -14.55 10.96
CA HIS A 269 -12.16 -15.16 10.64
C HIS A 269 -13.35 -14.20 10.79
N TYR A 270 -13.25 -13.12 11.58
CA TYR A 270 -14.29 -12.10 11.71
C TYR A 270 -15.68 -12.64 12.10
N GLU A 271 -15.74 -13.62 13.00
CA GLU A 271 -16.98 -14.02 13.66
C GLU A 271 -17.46 -12.90 14.60
N PRO A 272 -18.76 -12.58 14.69
CA PRO A 272 -19.22 -11.60 15.67
C PRO A 272 -18.99 -12.07 17.11
N ARG A 273 -18.68 -11.13 18.01
CA ARG A 273 -18.56 -11.43 19.43
C ARG A 273 -19.91 -11.83 20.01
N GLN A 274 -19.94 -12.95 20.74
CA GLN A 274 -21.17 -13.46 21.34
C GLN A 274 -21.72 -12.57 22.46
N ASP A 275 -20.90 -11.75 23.11
CA ASP A 275 -21.36 -10.82 24.15
C ASP A 275 -22.07 -9.57 23.60
N LEU A 276 -21.84 -9.23 22.32
CA LEU A 276 -22.54 -8.13 21.63
C LEU A 276 -23.63 -8.64 20.68
N PHE A 277 -23.39 -9.81 20.09
CA PHE A 277 -24.26 -10.45 19.10
C PHE A 277 -24.45 -11.93 19.51
N PRO A 278 -25.27 -12.24 20.52
CA PRO A 278 -25.55 -13.61 20.95
C PRO A 278 -26.09 -14.50 19.82
N HIS A 279 -26.73 -13.90 18.81
CA HIS A 279 -27.19 -14.61 17.60
C HIS A 279 -26.15 -14.63 16.47
N GLY A 280 -24.89 -14.29 16.76
CA GLY A 280 -23.78 -14.31 15.81
C GLY A 280 -24.02 -13.38 14.62
N LEU A 281 -23.82 -13.90 13.41
CA LEU A 281 -23.92 -13.10 12.18
C LEU A 281 -25.35 -12.63 11.90
N GLU A 282 -26.37 -13.41 12.27
CA GLU A 282 -27.77 -13.00 12.17
C GLU A 282 -28.08 -11.85 13.13
N GLY A 283 -27.52 -11.88 14.34
CA GLY A 283 -27.63 -10.78 15.31
C GLY A 283 -27.00 -9.48 14.82
N LEU A 284 -25.78 -9.56 14.29
CA LEU A 284 -25.12 -8.40 13.68
C LEU A 284 -25.89 -7.87 12.47
N LYS A 285 -26.44 -8.77 11.64
CA LYS A 285 -27.30 -8.39 10.52
C LYS A 285 -28.55 -7.66 11.01
N ALA A 286 -29.24 -8.17 12.02
CA ALA A 286 -30.44 -7.54 12.58
C ALA A 286 -30.16 -6.13 13.12
N VAL A 287 -28.99 -5.91 13.73
CA VAL A 287 -28.52 -4.57 14.13
C VAL A 287 -28.35 -3.65 12.93
N VAL A 288 -27.71 -4.12 11.86
CA VAL A 288 -27.54 -3.33 10.63
C VAL A 288 -28.90 -3.00 9.99
N ASP A 289 -29.82 -3.96 9.94
CA ASP A 289 -31.17 -3.76 9.41
C ASP A 289 -31.93 -2.67 10.20
N LYS A 290 -31.87 -2.69 11.54
CA LYS A 290 -32.47 -1.64 12.40
C LYS A 290 -31.89 -0.25 12.12
N ILE A 291 -30.58 -0.16 11.87
CA ILE A 291 -29.91 1.11 11.51
C ILE A 291 -30.46 1.62 10.17
N HIS A 292 -30.65 0.74 9.19
CA HIS A 292 -31.24 1.09 7.89
C HIS A 292 -32.71 1.50 7.98
N GLU A 293 -33.52 0.77 8.74
CA GLU A 293 -34.92 1.10 9.00
C GLU A 293 -35.08 2.49 9.64
N ALA A 294 -34.10 2.89 10.45
CA ALA A 294 -34.05 4.22 11.03
C ALA A 294 -33.61 5.33 10.06
N GLY A 295 -33.24 5.00 8.82
CA GLY A 295 -32.78 5.93 7.78
C GLY A 295 -31.29 6.28 7.85
N LEU A 296 -30.50 5.55 8.65
CA LEU A 296 -29.05 5.74 8.80
C LEU A 296 -28.28 4.71 7.97
N LYS A 297 -26.98 4.94 7.79
CA LYS A 297 -26.05 3.98 7.19
C LYS A 297 -25.28 3.22 8.27
N ALA A 298 -24.81 2.02 7.92
CA ALA A 298 -23.98 1.20 8.81
C ALA A 298 -22.56 1.04 8.25
N GLY A 299 -21.56 1.36 9.06
CA GLY A 299 -20.15 1.13 8.76
C GLY A 299 -19.58 -0.06 9.52
N MET A 300 -18.68 -0.80 8.88
CA MET A 300 -17.97 -1.94 9.44
C MET A 300 -16.50 -1.60 9.63
N HIS A 301 -16.05 -1.56 10.88
CA HIS A 301 -14.63 -1.43 11.17
C HIS A 301 -13.91 -2.78 10.98
N THR A 302 -12.69 -2.76 10.43
CA THR A 302 -11.83 -3.94 10.26
C THR A 302 -10.37 -3.56 10.49
N LEU A 303 -9.53 -4.53 10.88
CA LEU A 303 -8.08 -4.40 10.77
C LEU A 303 -7.61 -5.20 9.55
N THR A 304 -7.44 -4.47 8.45
CA THR A 304 -7.29 -4.90 7.04
C THR A 304 -6.83 -6.34 6.83
N GLY A 305 -5.60 -6.68 7.22
CA GLY A 305 -5.05 -8.04 7.09
C GLY A 305 -4.60 -8.65 8.41
N CYS A 306 -4.98 -8.06 9.55
CA CYS A 306 -4.57 -8.58 10.84
C CYS A 306 -5.21 -9.95 11.13
N ILE A 307 -4.39 -10.85 11.66
CA ILE A 307 -4.78 -12.16 12.18
C ILE A 307 -4.40 -12.19 13.66
N SER A 308 -5.40 -12.21 14.53
CA SER A 308 -5.16 -12.20 15.98
C SER A 308 -4.59 -13.55 16.43
N PRO A 309 -3.79 -13.61 17.51
CA PRO A 309 -3.19 -14.88 17.95
C PRO A 309 -4.19 -15.95 18.40
N ILE A 310 -5.43 -15.56 18.69
CA ILE A 310 -6.53 -16.47 19.06
C ILE A 310 -7.36 -16.94 17.86
N ASP A 311 -7.05 -16.46 16.65
CA ASP A 311 -7.79 -16.80 15.44
C ASP A 311 -7.41 -18.20 14.94
N PRO A 312 -8.35 -18.95 14.31
CA PRO A 312 -8.03 -20.26 13.76
C PRO A 312 -6.92 -20.29 12.70
N PHE A 313 -6.59 -19.16 12.06
CA PHE A 313 -5.39 -19.08 11.21
C PHE A 313 -4.06 -19.11 11.99
N ALA A 314 -4.07 -18.82 13.29
CA ALA A 314 -2.87 -18.77 14.13
C ALA A 314 -2.77 -19.92 15.13
N THR A 315 -3.90 -20.47 15.60
CA THR A 315 -3.95 -21.45 16.68
C THR A 315 -5.13 -22.44 16.55
N PRO A 316 -5.02 -23.70 17.00
CA PRO A 316 -3.85 -24.37 17.61
C PRO A 316 -2.79 -24.83 16.61
N VAL A 317 -3.07 -24.75 15.31
CA VAL A 317 -2.13 -25.05 14.24
C VAL A 317 -1.96 -23.79 13.40
N PRO A 318 -0.79 -23.13 13.42
CA PRO A 318 -0.56 -21.89 12.69
C PRO A 318 -0.52 -22.17 11.18
N ASP A 319 -1.23 -21.36 10.39
CA ASP A 319 -1.17 -21.46 8.94
C ASP A 319 0.27 -21.24 8.46
N LYS A 320 0.74 -22.09 7.55
CA LYS A 320 2.12 -22.01 7.02
C LYS A 320 2.37 -20.77 6.18
N ARG A 321 1.30 -20.09 5.76
CA ARG A 321 1.27 -18.89 4.92
C ARG A 321 1.16 -17.60 5.72
N LEU A 322 1.31 -17.65 7.05
CA LEU A 322 1.57 -16.43 7.82
C LEU A 322 2.88 -15.78 7.33
N ALA A 323 2.91 -14.45 7.31
CA ALA A 323 4.01 -13.65 6.80
C ALA A 323 5.30 -13.89 7.58
N LYS A 324 6.41 -14.04 6.86
CA LYS A 324 7.74 -14.34 7.41
C LYS A 324 8.75 -13.34 6.87
N ASP A 325 9.46 -12.66 7.75
CA ASP A 325 10.48 -11.66 7.40
C ASP A 325 11.93 -12.15 7.64
N ALA A 326 12.11 -13.30 8.31
CA ALA A 326 13.40 -13.99 8.38
C ALA A 326 13.23 -15.51 8.49
N THR A 327 14.21 -16.27 8.01
CA THR A 327 14.27 -17.73 8.14
C THR A 327 15.68 -18.16 8.55
N PHE A 328 15.74 -19.08 9.51
CA PHE A 328 16.96 -19.67 10.06
C PHE A 328 16.86 -21.19 9.97
N THR A 329 17.98 -21.87 10.23
CA THR A 329 18.10 -23.32 10.26
C THR A 329 18.40 -23.79 11.67
N LEU A 330 17.62 -24.74 12.18
CA LEU A 330 17.84 -25.32 13.52
C LEU A 330 19.18 -26.10 13.57
N ALA A 331 20.10 -25.70 14.45
CA ALA A 331 21.46 -26.26 14.48
C ALA A 331 21.55 -27.66 15.13
N GLY A 332 20.55 -28.05 15.92
CA GLY A 332 20.45 -29.35 16.58
C GLY A 332 19.00 -29.63 16.97
N SER A 333 18.62 -30.91 17.11
CA SER A 333 17.25 -31.25 17.50
C SER A 333 16.93 -30.67 18.89
N VAL A 334 15.70 -30.20 19.07
CA VAL A 334 15.20 -29.66 20.35
C VAL A 334 14.01 -30.48 20.81
N SER A 335 13.94 -30.75 22.11
CA SER A 335 12.80 -31.37 22.78
C SER A 335 11.69 -30.35 23.04
N GLU A 336 10.48 -30.81 23.35
CA GLU A 336 9.34 -29.97 23.76
C GLU A 336 9.59 -29.10 25.00
N ASN A 337 10.62 -29.40 25.80
CA ASN A 337 10.95 -28.69 27.04
C ASN A 337 12.08 -27.67 26.90
N ASP A 338 12.78 -27.66 25.76
CA ASP A 338 13.93 -26.78 25.56
C ASP A 338 13.50 -25.32 25.43
N ARG A 339 14.17 -24.46 26.21
CA ARG A 339 13.95 -22.99 26.24
C ARG A 339 14.96 -22.22 25.39
N ARG A 340 15.80 -22.93 24.64
CA ARG A 340 16.78 -22.37 23.72
C ARG A 340 16.63 -23.04 22.36
N ILE A 341 16.47 -22.24 21.32
CA ILE A 341 16.35 -22.71 19.94
C ILE A 341 17.66 -22.34 19.22
N PRO A 342 18.61 -23.29 19.07
CA PRO A 342 19.89 -23.01 18.45
C PRO A 342 19.76 -22.87 16.93
N THR A 343 20.35 -21.83 16.34
CA THR A 343 20.35 -21.61 14.89
C THR A 343 21.76 -21.71 14.29
N LEU A 344 21.86 -22.04 13.01
CA LEU A 344 23.13 -22.00 12.27
C LEU A 344 23.52 -20.55 11.94
N GLU A 345 22.55 -19.74 11.56
CA GLU A 345 22.70 -18.34 11.21
C GLU A 345 22.52 -17.45 12.44
N GLN A 346 23.19 -16.30 12.46
CA GLN A 346 23.07 -15.31 13.53
C GLN A 346 21.70 -14.61 13.47
N PRO A 347 20.86 -14.70 14.51
CA PRO A 347 19.69 -13.83 14.61
C PRO A 347 20.17 -12.42 14.97
N HIS A 348 19.76 -11.40 14.22
CA HIS A 348 20.15 -10.01 14.43
C HIS A 348 19.02 -9.07 13.98
N ALA A 349 18.89 -7.92 14.64
CA ALA A 349 17.90 -6.89 14.34
C ALA A 349 16.43 -7.38 14.34
N LEU A 350 16.13 -8.35 15.22
CA LEU A 350 14.76 -8.80 15.48
C LEU A 350 14.27 -8.23 16.81
N ASP A 351 12.98 -7.91 16.88
CA ASP A 351 12.37 -7.47 18.13
C ASP A 351 12.33 -8.63 19.15
N THR A 352 12.43 -8.29 20.43
CA THR A 352 12.43 -9.26 21.54
C THR A 352 11.19 -9.13 22.42
N ILE A 353 10.23 -8.31 22.00
CA ILE A 353 8.98 -8.04 22.71
C ILE A 353 7.79 -8.16 21.74
N TRP A 354 6.65 -8.55 22.31
CA TRP A 354 5.36 -8.47 21.63
C TRP A 354 4.72 -7.11 21.92
N ALA A 355 4.72 -6.20 20.94
CA ALA A 355 4.19 -4.85 21.10
C ALA A 355 3.38 -4.40 19.89
N TYR A 356 2.63 -3.31 20.07
CA TYR A 356 1.73 -2.79 19.03
C TYR A 356 2.43 -2.41 17.73
N ALA A 357 3.64 -1.86 17.78
CA ALA A 357 4.39 -1.42 16.59
C ALA A 357 5.67 -2.25 16.32
N SER A 358 5.87 -3.37 17.01
CA SER A 358 7.01 -4.27 16.81
C SER A 358 6.80 -5.21 15.62
N HIS A 359 7.87 -5.76 15.07
CA HIS A 359 7.87 -6.90 14.14
C HIS A 359 7.65 -8.25 14.84
N GLY A 360 7.55 -8.24 16.17
CA GLY A 360 7.21 -9.39 16.98
C GLY A 360 8.43 -10.14 17.51
N ASN A 361 8.16 -11.11 18.37
CA ASN A 361 9.17 -11.97 19.00
C ASN A 361 8.76 -13.44 18.93
N VAL A 362 8.18 -13.84 17.81
CA VAL A 362 7.59 -15.16 17.59
C VAL A 362 8.29 -15.84 16.43
N ILE A 363 8.72 -17.07 16.66
CA ILE A 363 9.20 -17.96 15.60
C ILE A 363 8.22 -19.12 15.42
N GLN A 364 8.11 -19.61 14.20
CA GLN A 364 7.39 -20.83 13.82
C GLN A 364 8.40 -21.92 13.47
N ILE A 365 8.25 -23.10 14.08
CA ILE A 365 8.93 -24.33 13.68
C ILE A 365 7.86 -25.39 13.53
N ASP A 366 7.74 -25.98 12.35
CA ASP A 366 6.62 -26.88 12.03
C ASP A 366 5.28 -26.25 12.46
N ASP A 367 4.45 -26.97 13.21
CA ASP A 367 3.12 -26.53 13.69
C ASP A 367 3.17 -25.83 15.06
N GLU A 368 4.36 -25.46 15.54
CA GLU A 368 4.53 -24.79 16.83
C GLU A 368 4.91 -23.32 16.65
N LEU A 369 4.25 -22.44 17.43
CA LEU A 369 4.69 -21.07 17.65
C LEU A 369 5.47 -20.98 18.95
N ILE A 370 6.62 -20.30 18.92
CA ILE A 370 7.52 -20.14 20.06
C ILE A 370 7.81 -18.65 20.24
N GLN A 371 7.53 -18.12 21.44
CA GLN A 371 7.94 -16.75 21.79
C GLN A 371 9.33 -16.74 22.40
N TYR A 372 10.18 -15.80 22.02
CA TYR A 372 11.50 -15.59 22.64
C TYR A 372 11.60 -14.19 23.25
N THR A 373 12.54 -13.97 24.15
CA THR A 373 12.78 -12.62 24.71
C THR A 373 14.23 -12.16 24.60
N LEU A 374 15.12 -12.99 24.07
CA LEU A 374 16.55 -12.70 23.97
C LEU A 374 17.16 -13.39 22.75
N LEU A 375 18.06 -12.69 22.06
CA LEU A 375 18.83 -13.21 20.93
C LEU A 375 20.25 -13.58 21.39
N ALA A 376 20.73 -14.75 20.99
CA ALA A 376 22.13 -15.13 21.11
C ALA A 376 22.86 -14.79 19.80
N GLU A 377 23.44 -13.60 19.74
CA GLU A 377 24.13 -13.07 18.56
C GLU A 377 25.60 -13.49 18.43
N LYS A 378 26.11 -14.26 19.40
CA LYS A 378 27.45 -14.87 19.37
C LYS A 378 27.33 -16.38 19.37
N PRO A 379 28.24 -17.13 18.72
CA PRO A 379 28.22 -18.58 18.75
C PRO A 379 28.23 -19.15 20.18
N PRO A 380 27.42 -20.19 20.47
CA PRO A 380 26.39 -20.75 19.59
C PRO A 380 25.19 -19.79 19.43
N TYR A 381 24.76 -19.56 18.19
CA TYR A 381 23.65 -18.67 17.87
C TYR A 381 22.29 -19.27 18.28
N GLY A 382 21.27 -18.42 18.37
CA GLY A 382 19.89 -18.87 18.54
C GLY A 382 18.98 -17.91 19.29
N PHE A 383 17.76 -18.38 19.56
CA PHE A 383 16.77 -17.69 20.37
C PHE A 383 16.78 -18.26 21.79
N THR A 384 16.66 -17.40 22.80
CA THR A 384 16.77 -17.79 24.21
C THR A 384 15.62 -17.22 25.05
N ASN A 385 15.44 -17.83 26.23
CA ASN A 385 14.28 -17.62 27.08
C ASN A 385 12.95 -17.89 26.35
N CYS A 386 12.92 -18.99 25.61
CA CYS A 386 11.78 -19.35 24.78
C CYS A 386 10.61 -19.87 25.63
N THR A 387 9.40 -19.45 25.26
CA THR A 387 8.13 -19.99 25.72
C THR A 387 7.55 -20.83 24.59
N ARG A 388 7.46 -22.14 24.82
CA ARG A 388 6.97 -23.16 23.89
C ARG A 388 5.44 -23.16 23.84
N GLY A 389 4.87 -23.61 22.71
CA GLY A 389 3.42 -23.70 22.53
C GLY A 389 2.70 -22.35 22.66
N ALA A 390 3.35 -21.28 22.19
CA ALA A 390 2.81 -19.93 22.29
C ALA A 390 1.43 -19.85 21.63
N PHE A 391 0.55 -19.06 22.23
CA PHE A 391 -0.83 -18.83 21.78
C PHE A 391 -1.71 -20.10 21.68
N GLY A 392 -1.34 -21.18 22.38
CA GLY A 392 -2.12 -22.42 22.40
C GLY A 392 -1.73 -23.43 21.32
N THR A 393 -0.62 -23.21 20.64
CA THR A 393 -0.04 -24.24 19.75
C THR A 393 0.55 -25.41 20.55
N LYS A 394 0.65 -26.58 19.93
CA LYS A 394 1.15 -27.78 20.60
C LYS A 394 2.67 -27.77 20.66
N THR A 395 3.23 -27.97 21.86
CA THR A 395 4.66 -28.19 22.03
C THR A 395 5.09 -29.52 21.42
N GLN A 396 6.19 -29.53 20.66
CA GLN A 396 6.73 -30.76 20.08
C GLN A 396 8.26 -30.76 19.99
N SER A 397 8.84 -31.93 19.72
CA SER A 397 10.25 -32.01 19.35
C SER A 397 10.43 -31.56 17.89
N HIS A 398 11.55 -30.91 17.59
CA HIS A 398 11.92 -30.52 16.23
C HIS A 398 13.30 -31.06 15.89
N GLU A 399 13.44 -31.57 14.67
CA GLU A 399 14.69 -32.19 14.22
C GLU A 399 15.70 -31.15 13.73
N LYS A 400 16.98 -31.46 13.94
CA LYS A 400 18.09 -30.69 13.37
C LYS A 400 17.85 -30.44 11.87
N GLY A 401 18.06 -29.20 11.44
CA GLY A 401 17.85 -28.78 10.06
C GLY A 401 16.45 -28.29 9.75
N ALA A 402 15.50 -28.38 10.69
CA ALA A 402 14.18 -27.76 10.54
C ALA A 402 14.30 -26.24 10.32
N ALA A 403 13.39 -25.70 9.51
CA ALA A 403 13.31 -24.26 9.28
C ALA A 403 12.71 -23.57 10.52
N VAL A 404 13.35 -22.49 10.94
CA VAL A 404 12.91 -21.60 12.02
C VAL A 404 12.51 -20.28 11.38
N HIS A 405 11.23 -20.04 11.23
CA HIS A 405 10.73 -18.83 10.58
C HIS A 405 10.39 -17.77 11.62
N HIS A 406 10.96 -16.58 11.52
CA HIS A 406 10.44 -15.44 12.27
C HIS A 406 9.14 -14.97 11.61
N LEU A 407 8.07 -14.84 12.40
CA LEU A 407 6.78 -14.37 11.89
C LEU A 407 6.71 -12.85 12.00
N PHE A 408 6.37 -12.21 10.88
CA PHE A 408 6.15 -10.77 10.87
C PHE A 408 4.86 -10.44 11.61
N VAL A 409 4.98 -9.57 12.61
CA VAL A 409 3.87 -9.07 13.42
C VAL A 409 3.73 -7.58 13.21
N ARG A 410 2.49 -7.10 13.25
CA ARG A 410 2.19 -5.67 13.41
C ARG A 410 0.85 -5.53 14.12
N TYR A 411 0.68 -4.50 14.93
CA TYR A 411 -0.55 -4.26 15.70
C TYR A 411 -0.95 -5.46 16.54
N THR A 412 0.05 -6.09 17.18
CA THR A 412 -0.11 -7.31 17.99
C THR A 412 -0.89 -8.41 17.24
N SER A 413 -0.70 -8.50 15.92
CA SER A 413 -1.38 -9.43 15.04
C SER A 413 -0.37 -10.01 14.04
N PHE A 414 -0.57 -11.26 13.66
CA PHE A 414 0.07 -11.83 12.49
C PHE A 414 -0.55 -11.25 11.22
N LEU A 415 0.10 -11.46 10.09
CA LEU A 415 -0.40 -11.07 8.77
C LEU A 415 -0.32 -12.24 7.79
N PRO A 416 -1.15 -12.27 6.74
CA PRO A 416 -0.94 -13.18 5.64
C PRO A 416 0.34 -12.81 4.89
N ASP A 417 1.11 -13.80 4.46
CA ASP A 417 2.14 -13.62 3.43
C ASP A 417 1.46 -13.05 2.18
N GLU A 418 1.90 -11.87 1.75
CA GLU A 418 1.28 -11.15 0.65
C GLU A 418 1.34 -11.92 -0.66
N ASN A 419 2.20 -12.92 -0.81
CA ASN A 419 2.32 -13.73 -2.02
C ASN A 419 1.51 -15.03 -1.97
N SER A 420 0.85 -15.30 -0.84
CA SER A 420 0.08 -16.52 -0.63
C SER A 420 -1.42 -16.35 -0.92
N THR A 421 -2.13 -17.48 -1.00
CA THR A 421 -3.60 -17.52 -1.10
C THR A 421 -4.31 -17.12 0.21
N LEU A 422 -3.58 -16.98 1.33
CA LEU A 422 -4.17 -16.59 2.61
C LEU A 422 -4.74 -15.15 2.57
N VAL A 423 -4.17 -14.28 1.71
CA VAL A 423 -4.72 -12.95 1.42
C VAL A 423 -6.19 -13.02 0.99
N ASP A 424 -6.51 -13.93 0.07
CA ASP A 424 -7.87 -14.07 -0.46
C ASP A 424 -8.81 -14.69 0.57
N GLU A 425 -8.33 -15.60 1.42
CA GLU A 425 -9.13 -16.24 2.48
C GLU A 425 -9.49 -15.24 3.60
N VAL A 426 -8.53 -14.41 4.04
CA VAL A 426 -8.81 -13.33 5.02
C VAL A 426 -9.75 -12.29 4.40
N ALA A 427 -9.53 -11.91 3.14
CA ALA A 427 -10.40 -10.99 2.42
C ALA A 427 -11.84 -11.54 2.28
N GLU A 428 -11.99 -12.84 2.05
CA GLU A 428 -13.29 -13.53 2.02
C GLU A 428 -13.99 -13.48 3.37
N CYS A 429 -13.28 -13.66 4.48
CA CYS A 429 -13.86 -13.57 5.81
C CYS A 429 -14.43 -12.17 6.11
N ILE A 430 -13.67 -11.13 5.76
CA ILE A 430 -14.11 -9.73 5.88
C ILE A 430 -15.33 -9.47 4.98
N ALA A 431 -15.23 -9.84 3.70
CA ALA A 431 -16.29 -9.60 2.73
C ALA A 431 -17.56 -10.39 3.05
N ARG A 432 -17.45 -11.59 3.63
CA ARG A 432 -18.58 -12.39 4.10
C ARG A 432 -19.42 -11.63 5.12
N ALA A 433 -18.79 -11.08 6.16
CA ALA A 433 -19.49 -10.28 7.16
C ALA A 433 -20.10 -9.01 6.55
N PHE A 434 -19.32 -8.30 5.73
CA PHE A 434 -19.77 -7.09 5.05
C PHE A 434 -21.04 -7.33 4.22
N ASN A 435 -20.96 -8.33 3.34
CA ASN A 435 -22.02 -8.63 2.37
C ASN A 435 -23.25 -9.24 3.05
N THR A 436 -23.07 -10.12 4.04
CA THR A 436 -24.18 -10.80 4.72
C THR A 436 -25.01 -9.82 5.55
N CYS A 437 -24.33 -8.97 6.33
CA CYS A 437 -25.02 -7.98 7.16
C CYS A 437 -25.51 -6.76 6.37
N GLY A 438 -25.00 -6.56 5.16
CA GLY A 438 -25.43 -5.47 4.29
C GLY A 438 -24.88 -4.10 4.68
N PHE A 439 -23.65 -4.03 5.18
CA PHE A 439 -23.00 -2.76 5.51
C PHE A 439 -22.87 -1.82 4.30
N ASP A 440 -22.76 -0.52 4.55
CA ASP A 440 -22.64 0.53 3.53
C ASP A 440 -21.22 1.11 3.45
N MET A 441 -20.47 1.03 4.54
CA MET A 441 -19.10 1.53 4.63
C MET A 441 -18.18 0.46 5.21
N ILE A 442 -16.97 0.34 4.67
CA ILE A 442 -15.89 -0.43 5.29
C ILE A 442 -14.75 0.51 5.67
N TYR A 443 -14.21 0.32 6.87
CA TYR A 443 -12.99 0.98 7.31
C TYR A 443 -11.88 -0.06 7.39
N MET A 444 -10.91 0.05 6.48
CA MET A 444 -9.74 -0.81 6.39
C MET A 444 -8.60 -0.21 7.23
N ASP A 445 -8.68 -0.39 8.56
CA ASP A 445 -7.68 0.09 9.53
C ASP A 445 -6.43 -0.82 9.51
N GLY A 446 -5.30 -0.34 10.03
CA GLY A 446 -4.04 -1.06 10.09
C GLY A 446 -3.40 -1.39 8.73
N ALA A 447 -3.91 -0.83 7.63
CA ALA A 447 -3.46 -1.16 6.28
C ALA A 447 -1.98 -0.80 6.03
N GLU A 448 -1.47 0.27 6.64
CA GLU A 448 -0.05 0.68 6.61
C GLU A 448 0.89 -0.30 7.32
N GLY A 449 0.34 -1.20 8.16
CA GLY A 449 1.11 -2.22 8.84
C GLY A 449 1.37 -3.47 7.99
N MET A 450 0.78 -3.58 6.79
CA MET A 450 0.93 -4.77 5.95
C MET A 450 2.39 -4.98 5.52
N MET A 451 2.84 -6.24 5.53
CA MET A 451 4.11 -6.65 4.94
C MET A 451 4.12 -6.40 3.43
N GLY A 452 5.30 -6.23 2.82
CA GLY A 452 5.44 -5.96 1.38
C GLY A 452 5.30 -4.49 0.98
N GLY A 453 5.19 -3.57 1.95
CA GLY A 453 5.10 -2.13 1.73
C GLY A 453 3.87 -1.76 0.88
N TRP A 454 4.02 -0.79 -0.03
CA TRP A 454 2.90 -0.31 -0.87
C TRP A 454 2.16 -1.44 -1.60
N HIS A 455 2.87 -2.50 -2.01
CA HIS A 455 2.30 -3.60 -2.78
C HIS A 455 1.42 -4.49 -1.91
N GLY A 456 1.88 -4.89 -0.72
CA GLY A 456 1.06 -5.67 0.20
C GLY A 456 -0.16 -4.91 0.71
N VAL A 457 -0.02 -3.60 0.98
CA VAL A 457 -1.17 -2.72 1.26
C VAL A 457 -2.18 -2.77 0.11
N ALA A 458 -1.73 -2.55 -1.13
CA ALA A 458 -2.59 -2.52 -2.30
C ALA A 458 -3.26 -3.88 -2.57
N LYS A 459 -2.52 -4.97 -2.43
CA LYS A 459 -3.01 -6.33 -2.66
C LYS A 459 -4.09 -6.72 -1.66
N MET A 460 -3.87 -6.53 -0.36
CA MET A 460 -4.86 -6.89 0.66
C MET A 460 -6.14 -6.04 0.54
N ARG A 461 -5.99 -4.71 0.38
CA ARG A 461 -7.14 -3.81 0.20
C ARG A 461 -7.93 -4.13 -1.07
N GLY A 462 -7.22 -4.39 -2.17
CA GLY A 462 -7.82 -4.79 -3.44
C GLY A 462 -8.56 -6.12 -3.35
N ALA A 463 -7.99 -7.11 -2.67
CA ALA A 463 -8.61 -8.41 -2.44
C ALA A 463 -9.93 -8.27 -1.66
N ILE A 464 -9.96 -7.47 -0.60
CA ILE A 464 -11.19 -7.18 0.16
C ILE A 464 -12.20 -6.47 -0.73
N PHE A 465 -11.79 -5.39 -1.40
CA PHE A 465 -12.69 -4.57 -2.22
C PHE A 465 -13.36 -5.37 -3.33
N ASN A 466 -12.61 -6.21 -4.05
CA ASN A 466 -13.11 -7.02 -5.15
C ASN A 466 -14.14 -8.08 -4.73
N LYS A 467 -14.20 -8.40 -3.43
CA LYS A 467 -15.18 -9.35 -2.88
C LYS A 467 -16.43 -8.67 -2.32
N ILE A 468 -16.47 -7.34 -2.26
CA ILE A 468 -17.65 -6.59 -1.84
C ILE A 468 -18.67 -6.55 -3.00
N LYS A 469 -19.90 -6.98 -2.73
CA LYS A 469 -20.94 -7.19 -3.74
C LYS A 469 -21.93 -6.02 -3.89
N ARG A 470 -21.69 -4.91 -3.19
CA ARG A 470 -22.57 -3.74 -3.17
C ARG A 470 -21.79 -2.44 -3.25
N ARG A 471 -22.50 -1.36 -3.60
CA ARG A 471 -21.96 0.01 -3.51
C ARG A 471 -21.46 0.25 -2.09
N VAL A 472 -20.20 0.67 -1.96
CA VAL A 472 -19.53 0.79 -0.65
C VAL A 472 -18.73 2.09 -0.56
N LEU A 473 -18.82 2.72 0.61
CA LEU A 473 -17.92 3.80 1.01
C LEU A 473 -16.70 3.17 1.67
N VAL A 474 -15.50 3.45 1.15
CA VAL A 474 -14.26 2.90 1.71
C VAL A 474 -13.51 4.01 2.43
N GLU A 475 -13.16 3.77 3.69
CA GLU A 475 -12.21 4.56 4.47
C GLU A 475 -11.06 3.68 4.97
N ALA A 476 -10.01 4.31 5.48
CA ALA A 476 -8.83 3.63 5.96
C ALA A 476 -7.99 4.49 6.90
N SER A 477 -7.11 3.83 7.63
CA SER A 477 -5.99 4.48 8.34
C SER A 477 -4.87 4.93 7.38
N SER A 478 -4.81 4.31 6.21
CA SER A 478 -3.82 4.60 5.18
C SER A 478 -4.45 4.56 3.78
N TRP A 479 -4.20 5.63 3.03
CA TRP A 479 -4.62 5.77 1.65
C TRP A 479 -3.42 5.66 0.72
N GLY A 480 -3.58 4.93 -0.36
CA GLY A 480 -2.53 4.72 -1.34
C GLY A 480 -3.02 4.85 -2.78
N TYR A 481 -2.04 5.00 -3.67
CA TYR A 481 -2.25 5.21 -5.09
C TYR A 481 -3.17 4.18 -5.76
N HIS A 482 -3.05 2.90 -5.41
CA HIS A 482 -3.90 1.81 -5.94
C HIS A 482 -5.31 1.78 -5.37
N SER A 483 -5.51 2.33 -4.17
CA SER A 483 -6.81 2.36 -3.49
C SER A 483 -7.63 3.62 -3.78
N TRP A 484 -7.03 4.63 -4.40
CA TRP A 484 -7.68 5.89 -4.74
C TRP A 484 -9.01 5.71 -5.51
N PRO A 485 -9.11 4.85 -6.54
CA PRO A 485 -10.34 4.70 -7.33
C PRO A 485 -11.58 4.29 -6.52
N PHE A 486 -11.40 3.66 -5.37
CA PHE A 486 -12.50 3.18 -4.53
C PHE A 486 -12.59 3.84 -3.15
N THR A 487 -11.73 4.81 -2.84
CA THR A 487 -11.72 5.49 -1.53
C THR A 487 -12.30 6.92 -1.59
N ARG A 488 -13.05 7.32 -0.55
CA ARG A 488 -13.67 8.65 -0.38
C ARG A 488 -12.70 9.82 -0.23
N ALA A 489 -11.48 9.60 0.27
CA ALA A 489 -10.46 10.64 0.56
C ALA A 489 -10.07 11.55 -0.64
N SER A 490 -10.62 11.26 -1.82
CA SER A 490 -10.52 11.98 -3.08
C SER A 490 -11.37 13.26 -3.17
N ALA A 491 -12.21 13.60 -2.18
CA ALA A 491 -12.99 14.84 -2.18
C ALA A 491 -12.15 16.11 -1.89
N HIS A 492 -11.01 15.99 -1.20
CA HIS A 492 -10.17 17.15 -0.87
C HIS A 492 -8.71 16.77 -1.09
N GLY A 493 -8.01 17.51 -1.96
CA GLY A 493 -6.56 17.39 -2.21
C GLY A 493 -5.66 17.68 -1.01
N THR A 494 -6.23 17.72 0.19
CA THR A 494 -5.54 17.71 1.48
C THR A 494 -6.57 17.21 2.48
N ILE A 495 -6.33 16.07 3.15
CA ILE A 495 -6.96 15.85 4.44
C ILE A 495 -6.26 16.80 5.41
N HIS A 496 -6.56 18.09 5.31
CA HIS A 496 -6.67 18.85 6.53
C HIS A 496 -7.96 18.36 7.15
N VAL A 497 -7.83 17.79 8.35
CA VAL A 497 -8.93 17.63 9.29
C VAL A 497 -9.51 19.04 9.49
N GLY A 498 -10.45 19.41 8.62
CA GLY A 498 -11.19 20.66 8.61
C GLY A 498 -12.24 20.64 9.71
N VAL A 499 -11.80 20.37 10.94
CA VAL A 499 -12.57 20.73 12.12
C VAL A 499 -12.27 22.21 12.32
N SER A 500 -13.31 23.03 12.19
CA SER A 500 -13.31 24.44 12.59
C SER A 500 -12.49 24.63 13.87
N ARG A 501 -11.47 25.48 13.80
CA ARG A 501 -10.37 25.70 14.79
C ARG A 501 -10.77 26.03 16.25
N GLY A 502 -12.04 25.90 16.64
CA GLY A 502 -12.53 26.19 17.99
C GLY A 502 -12.71 24.97 18.91
N LEU A 503 -12.86 23.74 18.38
CA LEU A 503 -13.26 22.57 19.20
C LEU A 503 -12.15 21.55 19.51
N LEU A 504 -11.02 21.61 18.78
CA LEU A 504 -10.00 20.55 18.81
C LEU A 504 -9.17 20.48 20.11
N THR A 505 -9.06 21.59 20.85
CA THR A 505 -8.21 21.66 22.05
C THR A 505 -8.76 20.85 23.24
N LEU A 506 -10.07 20.53 23.24
CA LEU A 506 -10.68 19.78 24.35
C LEU A 506 -10.77 18.26 24.10
N ILE A 507 -10.75 17.80 22.84
CA ILE A 507 -11.00 16.39 22.47
C ILE A 507 -9.69 15.60 22.31
N VAL A 508 -8.63 16.21 21.78
CA VAL A 508 -7.36 15.52 21.50
C VAL A 508 -6.64 15.06 22.78
N ARG A 509 -6.77 15.79 23.89
CA ARG A 509 -6.19 15.35 25.18
C ARG A 509 -6.91 14.15 25.81
N ARG A 510 -8.12 13.80 25.36
CA ARG A 510 -8.90 12.70 25.92
C ARG A 510 -8.81 11.43 25.07
N TRP A 511 -8.57 11.53 23.76
CA TRP A 511 -8.50 10.39 22.84
C TRP A 511 -7.17 9.64 22.85
N SER A 512 -6.03 10.33 22.99
CA SER A 512 -4.72 9.67 23.12
C SER A 512 -4.64 8.77 24.36
N SER A 513 -5.42 9.10 25.39
CA SER A 513 -5.52 8.34 26.63
C SER A 513 -6.44 7.12 26.49
N ILE A 514 -7.44 7.18 25.62
CA ILE A 514 -8.46 6.13 25.46
C ILE A 514 -8.02 5.05 24.46
N ALA A 515 -7.34 5.41 23.37
CA ALA A 515 -6.76 4.43 22.44
C ALA A 515 -5.66 3.58 23.10
N ALA A 516 -4.86 4.20 23.99
CA ALA A 516 -3.87 3.48 24.80
C ALA A 516 -4.50 2.67 25.94
N ALA A 517 -5.64 3.09 26.50
CA ALA A 517 -6.31 2.40 27.61
C ALA A 517 -7.20 1.22 27.16
N LEU A 518 -7.85 1.30 25.98
CA LEU A 518 -8.77 0.26 25.50
C LEU A 518 -8.05 -0.97 24.92
N CYS A 519 -6.86 -0.83 24.32
CA CYS A 519 -6.04 -1.98 23.92
C CYS A 519 -5.37 -2.68 25.11
N CYS A 520 -5.13 -1.99 26.23
CA CYS A 520 -4.54 -2.59 27.43
C CYS A 520 -5.56 -3.34 28.32
N GLN A 521 -6.87 -3.18 28.10
CA GLN A 521 -7.90 -3.79 28.97
C GLN A 521 -8.19 -5.27 28.72
N HIS A 522 -7.56 -5.92 27.73
CA HIS A 522 -7.70 -7.36 27.49
C HIS A 522 -6.70 -8.25 28.26
N ASN A 523 -6.01 -7.72 29.28
CA ASN A 523 -4.94 -8.46 29.95
C ASN A 523 -4.87 -8.31 31.48
N TRP A 524 -6.00 -8.16 32.19
CA TRP A 524 -6.03 -8.18 33.66
C TRP A 524 -7.10 -9.13 34.18
N ASP A 525 -6.72 -10.40 34.37
CA ASP A 525 -7.43 -11.33 35.24
C ASP A 525 -6.78 -11.34 36.64
N GLY A 526 -7.62 -11.10 37.66
CA GLY A 526 -7.45 -11.66 39.01
C GLY A 526 -6.37 -11.06 39.92
N GLY A 527 -6.73 -10.03 40.70
CA GLY A 527 -5.94 -9.64 41.87
C GLY A 527 -6.67 -8.62 42.75
N ARG A 528 -7.20 -9.07 43.89
CA ARG A 528 -7.77 -8.21 44.95
C ARG A 528 -6.70 -7.26 45.49
N PHE A 529 -6.97 -5.95 45.48
CA PHE A 529 -7.22 -5.09 46.65
C PHE A 529 -7.36 -3.62 46.21
#